data_AF-A0A9P7UV13-F1
#
_entry.id   AF-A0A9P7UV13-F1
#
_cell.length_a   1.000
_cell.length_b   1.000
_cell.length_c   1.000
_cell.angle_alpha   90.00
_cell.angle_beta   90.00
_cell.angle_gamma   90.00
#
_symmetry.space_group_name_H-M   'P 1'
#
loop_
_entity.id
_entity.type
_entity.pdbx_description
1 polymer ?
#
loop_
_entity_poly.entity_id
_entity_poly.type
_entity_poly.pdbx_seq_one_letter_code
_entity_poly.pdbx_strand_id
1 'polypeptide(L)'
;MDRTEYGSGKVKLPKPAYGVVKGAGKPEGFEPTEYKCKIVPAATTDFDSHKDVHLTATCQPSVLIGATFSQHPDRWTECLVTPAIKREILSTPGYPKPLNRPPGKRHHITQSPNGGLGVFATVDLKVGDLIFSERAIIISSPKIYQPPNLPAHFTTFQIHQAALCQKEKEIEIVFGRLHPEQREAYMALWNSHKEDGSGPLLGIFRTNAFHAGFYDDGENFCIPSVGELLLISF
;
A
#
# COMPACT_ATOMS: atom_id res chain seq x y z
N MET A 1 33.12 32.14 -7.14
CA MET A 1 32.53 31.15 -6.24
C MET A 1 31.83 30.13 -7.10
N ASP A 2 32.38 28.94 -7.08
CA ASP A 2 32.14 27.87 -8.04
C ASP A 2 30.77 27.21 -7.82
N ARG A 3 30.04 26.98 -8.91
CA ARG A 3 28.79 26.21 -8.91
C ARG A 3 29.17 24.74 -9.05
N THR A 4 29.33 24.03 -7.94
CA THR A 4 29.49 22.58 -7.99
C THR A 4 28.17 21.92 -8.36
N GLU A 5 28.22 21.29 -9.52
CA GLU A 5 27.29 20.34 -10.11
C GLU A 5 26.78 19.32 -9.07
N TYR A 6 25.51 19.43 -8.68
CA TYR A 6 24.79 18.30 -8.10
C TYR A 6 24.44 17.34 -9.24
N GLY A 7 25.29 16.32 -9.40
CA GLY A 7 25.08 15.25 -10.36
C GLY A 7 23.70 14.61 -10.17
N SER A 8 22.99 14.45 -11.30
CA SER A 8 21.73 13.73 -11.46
C SER A 8 21.88 12.22 -11.26
N GLY A 9 22.47 11.80 -10.13
CA GLY A 9 22.60 10.41 -9.76
C GLY A 9 21.23 9.86 -9.40
N LYS A 10 20.67 8.97 -10.23
CA LYS A 10 19.53 8.14 -9.88
C LYS A 10 19.90 7.33 -8.63
N VAL A 11 19.51 7.79 -7.44
CA VAL A 11 19.65 7.00 -6.21
C VAL A 11 18.73 5.80 -6.36
N LYS A 12 19.30 4.63 -6.68
CA LYS A 12 18.55 3.37 -6.61
C LYS A 12 18.17 3.17 -5.14
N LEU A 13 16.88 3.26 -4.83
CA LEU A 13 16.39 2.84 -3.53
C LEU A 13 16.82 1.39 -3.30
N PRO A 14 17.40 1.06 -2.13
CA PRO A 14 17.79 -0.30 -1.84
C PRO A 14 16.56 -1.20 -1.85
N LYS A 15 16.70 -2.39 -2.46
CA LYS A 15 15.63 -3.39 -2.42
C LYS A 15 15.35 -3.79 -0.96
N PRO A 16 14.08 -3.93 -0.56
CA PRO A 16 13.77 -4.42 0.77
C PRO A 16 14.33 -5.84 0.95
N ALA A 17 14.66 -6.20 2.19
CA ALA A 17 15.16 -7.54 2.51
C ALA A 17 14.11 -8.62 2.17
N TYR A 18 14.56 -9.85 1.91
CA TYR A 18 13.71 -10.99 1.61
C TYR A 18 14.35 -12.30 2.09
N GLY A 19 13.54 -13.31 2.41
CA GLY A 19 14.00 -14.60 2.91
C GLY A 19 14.37 -14.59 4.39
N VAL A 20 15.24 -15.53 4.78
CA VAL A 20 15.72 -15.65 6.17
C VAL A 20 16.83 -14.63 6.41
N VAL A 21 16.58 -13.66 7.28
CA VAL A 21 17.54 -12.58 7.57
C VAL A 21 17.97 -12.68 9.04
N LYS A 22 19.25 -13.02 9.26
CA LYS A 22 19.79 -13.13 10.62
C LYS A 22 19.82 -11.77 11.31
N GLY A 23 19.22 -11.69 12.51
CA GLY A 23 19.12 -10.44 13.27
C GLY A 23 18.05 -9.49 12.75
N ALA A 24 17.10 -9.99 11.93
CA ALA A 24 15.93 -9.24 11.54
C ALA A 24 14.99 -8.92 12.71
N GLY A 25 14.23 -7.85 12.57
CA GLY A 25 13.32 -7.30 13.58
C GLY A 25 13.63 -5.84 13.91
N LYS A 26 13.00 -5.32 14.97
CA LYS A 26 13.23 -3.95 15.46
C LYS A 26 14.66 -3.83 16.00
N PRO A 27 15.49 -2.90 15.47
CA PRO A 27 16.82 -2.67 16.03
C PRO A 27 16.75 -2.19 17.49
N GLU A 28 17.71 -2.62 18.30
CA GLU A 28 17.87 -2.08 19.65
C GLU A 28 18.12 -0.56 19.59
N GLY A 29 17.45 0.19 20.48
CA GLY A 29 17.52 1.65 20.50
C GLY A 29 16.69 2.37 19.42
N PHE A 30 15.95 1.63 18.58
CA PHE A 30 14.96 2.22 17.68
C PHE A 30 13.57 2.20 18.30
N GLU A 31 12.93 3.36 18.34
CA GLU A 31 11.50 3.48 18.61
C GLU A 31 10.79 4.07 17.38
N PRO A 32 9.75 3.40 16.85
CA PRO A 32 8.97 3.94 15.76
C PRO A 32 8.37 5.28 16.13
N THR A 33 8.35 6.20 15.17
CA THR A 33 7.71 7.50 15.34
C THR A 33 6.21 7.33 15.40
N GLU A 34 5.59 7.86 16.45
CA GLU A 34 4.13 7.95 16.54
C GLU A 34 3.60 9.00 15.57
N TYR A 35 2.64 8.61 14.73
CA TYR A 35 1.96 9.52 13.83
C TYR A 35 0.85 10.27 14.57
N LYS A 36 0.87 11.60 14.51
CA LYS A 36 -0.24 12.44 14.94
C LYS A 36 -1.27 12.52 13.81
N CYS A 37 -2.37 11.79 13.95
CA CYS A 37 -3.46 11.81 12.98
C CYS A 37 -4.38 13.02 13.20
N LYS A 38 -4.66 13.80 12.16
CA LYS A 38 -5.69 14.85 12.15
C LYS A 38 -6.82 14.44 11.21
N ILE A 39 -8.05 14.48 11.71
CA ILE A 39 -9.23 14.25 10.87
C ILE A 39 -9.52 15.53 10.07
N VAL A 40 -9.72 15.37 8.76
CA VAL A 40 -10.07 16.45 7.83
C VAL A 40 -11.30 16.07 6.99
N PRO A 41 -12.01 17.03 6.36
CA PRO A 41 -13.09 16.71 5.43
C PRO A 41 -12.64 15.80 4.29
N ALA A 42 -13.50 14.87 3.85
CA ALA A 42 -13.17 13.88 2.83
C ALA A 42 -12.76 14.50 1.48
N ALA A 43 -13.38 15.64 1.12
CA ALA A 43 -13.09 16.38 -0.11
C ALA A 43 -11.78 17.17 -0.09
N THR A 44 -11.11 17.28 1.06
CA THR A 44 -9.84 18.01 1.19
C THR A 44 -8.77 17.37 0.32
N THR A 45 -8.17 18.17 -0.56
CA THR A 45 -7.16 17.73 -1.55
C THR A 45 -5.99 18.71 -1.69
N ASP A 46 -6.09 19.88 -1.08
CA ASP A 46 -5.24 21.07 -1.20
C ASP A 46 -4.24 21.21 -0.05
N PHE A 47 -3.64 20.11 0.40
CA PHE A 47 -2.59 20.15 1.42
C PHE A 47 -1.32 20.84 0.86
N ASP A 48 -0.69 21.70 1.68
CA ASP A 48 0.53 22.44 1.33
C ASP A 48 1.73 21.48 1.26
N SER A 49 2.06 21.01 0.05
CA SER A 49 3.14 20.06 -0.20
C SER A 49 4.52 20.47 0.34
N HIS A 50 4.73 21.77 0.64
CA HIS A 50 6.00 22.28 1.17
C HIS A 50 6.11 22.27 2.69
N LYS A 51 4.99 22.15 3.42
CA LYS A 51 4.98 22.14 4.90
C LYS A 51 4.61 20.78 5.47
N ASP A 52 4.01 19.94 4.64
CA ASP A 52 3.21 18.81 5.07
C ASP A 52 3.58 17.57 4.23
N VAL A 53 4.59 16.81 4.66
CA VAL A 53 4.81 15.44 4.15
C VAL A 53 3.74 14.54 4.78
N HIS A 54 2.48 14.73 4.39
CA HIS A 54 1.33 14.05 4.99
C HIS A 54 0.97 12.82 4.17
N LEU A 55 1.21 11.63 4.73
CA LEU A 55 0.42 10.47 4.34
C LEU A 55 -1.02 10.70 4.82
N THR A 56 -1.96 10.60 3.90
CA THR A 56 -3.39 10.77 4.17
C THR A 56 -4.04 9.39 4.25
N ALA A 57 -4.54 9.04 5.43
CA ALA A 57 -5.45 7.91 5.61
C ALA A 57 -6.87 8.31 5.18
N THR A 58 -7.40 7.65 4.15
CA THR A 58 -8.74 7.93 3.58
C THR A 58 -9.38 6.63 3.09
N CYS A 59 -10.62 6.67 2.61
CA CYS A 59 -11.25 5.54 1.95
C CYS A 59 -11.78 5.94 0.58
N GLN A 60 -11.75 5.00 -0.36
CA GLN A 60 -12.07 5.23 -1.77
C GLN A 60 -12.94 4.09 -2.32
N PRO A 61 -14.17 4.36 -2.81
CA PRO A 61 -14.88 5.64 -2.74
C PRO A 61 -15.09 6.09 -1.29
N SER A 62 -15.27 7.40 -1.07
CA SER A 62 -15.53 7.93 0.27
C SER A 62 -16.84 7.35 0.82
N VAL A 63 -16.78 6.81 2.03
CA VAL A 63 -17.95 6.33 2.78
C VAL A 63 -18.08 7.06 4.11
N LEU A 64 -19.29 7.08 4.68
CA LEU A 64 -19.51 7.65 6.01
C LEU A 64 -18.89 6.74 7.10
N ILE A 65 -18.52 7.35 8.22
CA ILE A 65 -18.09 6.59 9.40
C ILE A 65 -19.24 5.69 9.85
N GLY A 66 -18.97 4.39 10.03
CA GLY A 66 -19.99 3.40 10.40
C GLY A 66 -20.77 2.81 9.21
N ALA A 67 -20.36 3.10 7.97
CA ALA A 67 -20.93 2.47 6.78
C ALA A 67 -20.81 0.94 6.84
N THR A 68 -21.82 0.25 6.30
CA THR A 68 -21.87 -1.22 6.23
C THR A 68 -21.71 -1.73 4.80
N PHE A 69 -21.35 -3.01 4.66
CA PHE A 69 -21.29 -3.65 3.33
C PHE A 69 -22.65 -3.82 2.66
N SER A 70 -23.75 -3.83 3.41
CA SER A 70 -25.10 -3.83 2.83
C SER A 70 -25.44 -2.50 2.15
N GLN A 71 -24.91 -1.38 2.67
CA GLN A 71 -25.06 -0.04 2.08
C GLN A 71 -24.11 0.17 0.89
N HIS A 72 -22.92 -0.45 0.95
CA HIS A 72 -21.89 -0.36 -0.08
C HIS A 72 -21.52 -1.77 -0.59
N PRO A 73 -22.34 -2.37 -1.47
CA PRO A 73 -22.13 -3.74 -1.94
C PRO A 73 -20.88 -3.92 -2.81
N ASP A 74 -20.36 -2.83 -3.39
CA ASP A 74 -19.08 -2.79 -4.10
C ASP A 74 -17.88 -2.58 -3.16
N ARG A 75 -18.14 -2.47 -1.84
CA ARG A 75 -17.17 -2.17 -0.78
C ARG A 75 -16.40 -0.86 -1.04
N TRP A 76 -15.41 -0.59 -0.21
CA TRP A 76 -14.46 0.50 -0.37
C TRP A 76 -13.06 0.01 -0.02
N THR A 77 -12.06 0.77 -0.45
CA THR A 77 -10.64 0.54 -0.18
C THR A 77 -10.16 1.54 0.86
N GLU A 78 -9.45 1.08 1.89
CA GLU A 78 -8.71 2.00 2.76
C GLU A 78 -7.39 2.39 2.09
N CYS A 79 -7.07 3.68 2.09
CA CYS A 79 -5.95 4.24 1.37
C CYS A 79 -5.02 4.97 2.35
N LEU A 80 -3.72 4.73 2.26
CA LEU A 80 -2.66 5.53 2.86
C LEU A 80 -1.79 6.13 1.76
N VAL A 81 -2.13 7.33 1.34
CA VAL A 81 -1.59 7.92 0.10
C VAL A 81 -1.22 9.38 0.29
N THR A 82 -0.37 9.91 -0.57
CA THR A 82 -0.09 11.36 -0.59
C THR A 82 -1.33 12.13 -1.10
N PRO A 83 -1.45 13.42 -0.77
CA PRO A 83 -2.45 14.31 -1.37
C PRO A 83 -2.43 14.30 -2.90
N ALA A 84 -1.26 14.22 -3.52
CA ALA A 84 -1.10 14.14 -4.96
C ALA A 84 -1.77 12.89 -5.54
N ILE A 85 -1.45 11.71 -5.00
CA ILE A 85 -2.07 10.45 -5.40
C ILE A 85 -3.59 10.48 -5.17
N LYS A 86 -4.05 11.04 -4.04
CA LYS A 86 -5.49 11.20 -3.78
C LYS A 86 -6.16 12.06 -4.86
N ARG A 87 -5.54 13.18 -5.26
CA ARG A 87 -6.04 14.02 -6.36
C ARG A 87 -6.10 13.27 -7.68
N GLU A 88 -5.08 12.48 -8.00
CA GLU A 88 -5.04 11.68 -9.22
C GLU A 88 -6.18 10.64 -9.26
N ILE A 89 -6.40 9.92 -8.15
CA ILE A 89 -7.53 8.99 -8.00
C ILE A 89 -8.86 9.72 -8.24
N LEU A 90 -9.07 10.85 -7.57
CA LEU A 90 -10.33 11.61 -7.67
C LEU A 90 -10.52 12.31 -9.04
N SER A 91 -9.44 12.60 -9.75
CA SER A 91 -9.47 13.20 -11.09
C SER A 91 -9.67 12.17 -12.19
N THR A 92 -9.68 10.88 -11.86
CA THR A 92 -9.92 9.81 -12.83
C THR A 92 -11.32 9.97 -13.45
N PRO A 93 -11.46 10.11 -14.78
CA PRO A 93 -12.75 10.33 -15.42
C PRO A 93 -13.77 9.23 -15.07
N GLY A 94 -14.95 9.65 -14.61
CA GLY A 94 -16.03 8.74 -14.19
C GLY A 94 -15.82 8.10 -12.81
N TYR A 95 -14.80 8.52 -12.06
CA TYR A 95 -14.61 8.10 -10.68
C TYR A 95 -15.61 8.80 -9.72
N PRO A 96 -16.17 8.09 -8.72
CA PRO A 96 -16.09 6.65 -8.52
C PRO A 96 -17.01 5.91 -9.49
N LYS A 97 -16.46 4.96 -10.24
CA LYS A 97 -17.26 4.06 -11.07
C LYS A 97 -17.69 2.82 -10.28
N PRO A 98 -18.95 2.36 -10.39
CA PRO A 98 -19.35 1.04 -9.91
C PRO A 98 -18.50 -0.07 -10.51
N LEU A 99 -18.31 -1.17 -9.79
CA LEU A 99 -17.57 -2.31 -10.31
C LEU A 99 -18.38 -2.97 -11.44
N ASN A 100 -17.71 -3.26 -12.55
CA ASN A 100 -18.30 -4.10 -13.59
C ASN A 100 -18.34 -5.54 -13.06
N ARG A 101 -19.52 -6.16 -12.98
CA ARG A 101 -19.63 -7.55 -12.54
C ARG A 101 -19.86 -8.45 -13.75
N PRO A 102 -19.15 -9.58 -13.87
CA PRO A 102 -19.51 -10.57 -14.88
C PRO A 102 -20.93 -11.09 -14.60
N PRO A 103 -21.67 -11.54 -15.62
CA PRO A 103 -23.05 -12.03 -15.46
C PRO A 103 -23.19 -13.29 -14.58
N GLY A 104 -22.06 -13.92 -14.23
CA GLY A 104 -22.01 -15.06 -13.33
C GLY A 104 -20.56 -15.38 -12.91
N LYS A 105 -20.40 -16.37 -12.04
CA LYS A 105 -19.07 -16.84 -11.60
C LYS A 105 -18.36 -17.54 -12.75
N ARG A 106 -17.29 -16.93 -13.26
CA ARG A 106 -16.49 -17.41 -14.39
C ARG A 106 -15.18 -18.12 -13.99
N HIS A 107 -14.88 -18.17 -12.70
CA HIS A 107 -13.69 -18.82 -12.16
C HIS A 107 -14.00 -19.55 -10.86
N HIS A 108 -13.16 -20.51 -10.49
CA HIS A 108 -13.12 -21.08 -9.15
C HIS A 108 -11.67 -21.28 -8.71
N ILE A 109 -11.45 -21.27 -7.40
CA ILE A 109 -10.13 -21.49 -6.80
C ILE A 109 -10.11 -22.91 -6.24
N THR A 110 -9.12 -23.71 -6.64
CA THR A 110 -8.92 -25.08 -6.15
C THR A 110 -7.44 -25.46 -6.19
N GLN A 111 -7.10 -26.66 -5.68
CA GLN A 111 -5.74 -27.19 -5.73
C GLN A 111 -5.27 -27.35 -7.19
N SER A 112 -4.07 -26.86 -7.47
CA SER A 112 -3.42 -27.01 -8.77
C SER A 112 -2.63 -28.33 -8.83
N PRO A 113 -2.59 -29.03 -9.99
CA PRO A 113 -1.74 -30.20 -10.18
C PRO A 113 -0.25 -29.95 -9.91
N ASN A 114 0.19 -28.70 -10.04
CA ASN A 114 1.57 -28.30 -9.85
C ASN A 114 1.87 -27.79 -8.42
N GLY A 115 0.91 -27.93 -7.50
CA GLY A 115 1.00 -27.50 -6.11
C GLY A 115 0.35 -26.14 -5.83
N GLY A 116 -0.15 -25.98 -4.60
CA GLY A 116 -0.83 -24.76 -4.13
C GLY A 116 -2.23 -24.57 -4.71
N LEU A 117 -2.78 -23.37 -4.50
CA LEU A 117 -4.07 -22.98 -5.09
C LEU A 117 -3.87 -22.36 -6.48
N GLY A 118 -4.80 -22.66 -7.39
CA GLY A 118 -4.88 -22.05 -8.72
C GLY A 118 -6.28 -21.52 -9.01
N VAL A 119 -6.37 -20.57 -9.94
CA VAL A 119 -7.62 -20.02 -10.47
C VAL A 119 -7.94 -20.72 -11.79
N PHE A 120 -9.11 -21.35 -11.87
CA PHE A 120 -9.54 -22.14 -13.03
C PHE A 120 -10.83 -21.57 -13.60
N ALA A 121 -10.90 -21.43 -14.92
CA ALA A 121 -12.11 -20.99 -15.61
C ALA A 121 -13.23 -22.03 -15.45
N THR A 122 -14.47 -21.55 -15.25
CA THR A 122 -15.68 -22.40 -15.20
C THR A 122 -16.48 -22.36 -16.50
N VAL A 123 -16.07 -21.50 -17.43
CA VAL A 123 -16.70 -21.26 -18.73
C VAL A 123 -15.62 -20.99 -19.77
N ASP A 124 -15.96 -21.14 -21.05
CA ASP A 124 -15.09 -20.70 -22.14
C ASP A 124 -14.94 -19.18 -22.12
N LEU A 125 -13.69 -18.71 -22.09
CA LEU A 125 -13.34 -17.29 -22.07
C LEU A 125 -12.85 -16.85 -23.45
N LYS A 126 -13.34 -15.70 -23.91
CA LYS A 126 -12.84 -14.99 -25.08
C LYS A 126 -11.86 -13.90 -24.66
N VAL A 127 -11.00 -13.48 -25.59
CA VAL A 127 -10.12 -12.33 -25.37
C VAL A 127 -10.96 -11.10 -25.01
N GLY A 128 -10.63 -10.46 -23.89
CA GLY A 128 -11.35 -9.30 -23.38
C GLY A 128 -12.51 -9.62 -22.41
N ASP A 129 -12.81 -10.90 -22.15
CA ASP A 129 -13.79 -11.26 -21.13
C ASP A 129 -13.34 -10.85 -19.73
N LEU A 130 -14.26 -10.25 -18.96
CA LEU A 130 -14.05 -9.95 -17.55
C LEU A 130 -14.22 -11.22 -16.71
N ILE A 131 -13.14 -11.65 -16.04
CA ILE A 131 -13.14 -12.86 -15.20
C ILE A 131 -13.68 -12.55 -13.80
N PHE A 132 -13.19 -11.47 -13.19
CA PHE A 132 -13.65 -10.91 -11.93
C PHE A 132 -13.28 -9.43 -11.85
N SER A 133 -13.97 -8.70 -10.97
CA SER A 133 -13.68 -7.30 -10.67
C SER A 133 -13.93 -7.09 -9.19
N GLU A 134 -12.97 -6.48 -8.51
CA GLU A 134 -13.04 -6.22 -7.08
C GLU A 134 -12.31 -4.93 -6.73
N ARG A 135 -12.54 -4.46 -5.50
CA ARG A 135 -11.75 -3.38 -4.91
C ARG A 135 -10.66 -3.98 -4.07
N ALA A 136 -9.50 -3.33 -4.07
CA ALA A 136 -8.46 -3.69 -3.12
C ALA A 136 -8.90 -3.42 -1.68
N ILE A 137 -8.33 -4.15 -0.74
CA ILE A 137 -8.56 -3.94 0.70
C ILE A 137 -7.82 -2.67 1.15
N ILE A 138 -6.51 -2.60 0.84
CA ILE A 138 -5.65 -1.47 1.16
C ILE A 138 -4.93 -0.99 -0.10
N ILE A 139 -4.81 0.33 -0.24
CA ILE A 139 -3.90 1.03 -1.13
C ILE A 139 -2.87 1.75 -0.27
N SER A 140 -1.58 1.51 -0.48
CA SER A 140 -0.53 2.27 0.18
C SER A 140 0.67 2.46 -0.75
N SER A 141 1.44 3.53 -0.51
CA SER A 141 2.72 3.71 -1.18
C SER A 141 3.68 2.58 -0.76
N PRO A 142 4.37 1.90 -1.71
CA PRO A 142 5.37 0.88 -1.39
C PRO A 142 6.69 1.51 -0.95
N LYS A 143 6.84 2.83 -1.06
CA LYS A 143 8.03 3.51 -0.59
C LYS A 143 8.15 3.28 0.92
N ILE A 144 9.24 2.63 1.27
CA ILE A 144 9.70 2.47 2.65
C ILE A 144 10.66 3.62 2.88
N TYR A 145 10.16 4.66 3.54
CA TYR A 145 10.96 5.83 3.86
C TYR A 145 11.86 5.55 5.05
N GLN A 146 13.02 6.21 5.07
CA GLN A 146 13.85 6.21 6.27
C GLN A 146 13.09 6.92 7.40
N PRO A 147 12.99 6.30 8.60
CA PRO A 147 12.36 6.94 9.73
C PRO A 147 13.08 8.23 10.11
N PRO A 148 12.39 9.26 10.60
CA PRO A 148 13.05 10.40 11.21
C PRO A 148 13.78 9.95 12.49
N ASN A 149 14.88 10.63 12.85
CA ASN A 149 15.62 10.41 14.11
C ASN A 149 16.30 9.04 14.27
N LEU A 150 16.89 8.51 13.19
CA LEU A 150 17.75 7.32 13.30
C LEU A 150 19.01 7.60 14.14
N PRO A 151 19.39 6.71 15.07
CA PRO A 151 20.65 6.86 15.80
C PRO A 151 21.85 6.85 14.85
N ALA A 152 22.78 7.80 15.03
CA ALA A 152 23.91 7.99 14.11
C ALA A 152 24.84 6.78 13.97
N HIS A 153 24.83 5.88 14.96
CA HIS A 153 25.66 4.67 14.97
C HIS A 153 24.99 3.48 14.26
N PHE A 154 23.78 3.63 13.72
CA PHE A 154 23.10 2.55 13.04
C PHE A 154 23.81 2.16 11.75
N THR A 155 24.01 0.85 11.60
CA THR A 155 24.44 0.26 10.33
C THR A 155 23.33 0.39 9.28
N THR A 156 23.69 0.29 7.99
CA THR A 156 22.69 0.25 6.89
C THR A 156 21.64 -0.84 7.10
N PHE A 157 22.04 -1.99 7.64
CA PHE A 157 21.13 -3.08 7.99
C PHE A 157 20.09 -2.64 9.05
N GLN A 158 20.55 -2.03 10.15
CA GLN A 158 19.65 -1.53 11.19
C GLN A 158 18.74 -0.41 10.67
N ILE A 159 19.23 0.45 9.78
CA ILE A 159 18.41 1.49 9.13
C ILE A 159 17.28 0.86 8.31
N HIS A 160 17.55 -0.18 7.52
CA HIS A 160 16.51 -0.89 6.77
C HIS A 160 15.49 -1.55 7.69
N GLN A 161 15.97 -2.21 8.75
CA GLN A 161 15.11 -2.82 9.75
C GLN A 161 14.20 -1.80 10.45
N ALA A 162 14.74 -0.65 10.84
CA ALA A 162 13.97 0.45 11.39
C ALA A 162 12.91 0.97 10.41
N ALA A 163 13.24 1.06 9.13
CA ALA A 163 12.30 1.48 8.08
C ALA A 163 11.14 0.49 7.89
N LEU A 164 11.41 -0.82 7.93
CA LEU A 164 10.35 -1.85 7.93
C LEU A 164 9.45 -1.74 9.15
N CYS A 165 10.02 -1.51 10.34
CA CYS A 165 9.24 -1.28 11.56
C CYS A 165 8.38 -0.02 11.50
N GLN A 166 8.89 1.08 10.93
CA GLN A 166 8.11 2.29 10.73
C GLN A 166 6.98 2.06 9.72
N LYS A 167 7.24 1.32 8.65
CA LYS A 167 6.24 1.00 7.64
C LYS A 167 5.12 0.10 8.19
N GLU A 168 5.43 -0.82 9.10
CA GLU A 168 4.41 -1.57 9.83
C GLU A 168 3.44 -0.62 10.56
N LYS A 169 3.95 0.40 11.25
CA LYS A 169 3.13 1.41 11.94
C LYS A 169 2.23 2.21 11.00
N GLU A 170 2.69 2.48 9.79
CA GLU A 170 1.87 3.09 8.75
C GLU A 170 0.72 2.17 8.32
N ILE A 171 0.99 0.88 8.07
CA ILE A 171 -0.04 -0.09 7.70
C ILE A 171 -1.02 -0.33 8.85
N GLU A 172 -0.58 -0.32 10.11
CA GLU A 172 -1.45 -0.42 11.29
C GLU A 172 -2.55 0.67 11.29
N ILE A 173 -2.27 1.88 10.80
CA ILE A 173 -3.25 2.98 10.71
C ILE A 173 -4.43 2.61 9.81
N VAL A 174 -4.16 2.15 8.59
CA VAL A 174 -5.22 1.78 7.64
C VAL A 174 -5.85 0.44 7.98
N PHE A 175 -5.07 -0.51 8.52
CA PHE A 175 -5.59 -1.78 9.00
C PHE A 175 -6.59 -1.57 10.14
N GLY A 176 -6.32 -0.67 11.08
CA GLY A 176 -7.22 -0.33 12.18
C GLY A 176 -8.55 0.30 11.73
N ARG A 177 -8.60 0.84 10.50
CA ARG A 177 -9.81 1.42 9.90
C ARG A 177 -10.66 0.42 9.13
N LEU A 178 -10.10 -0.73 8.77
CA LEU A 178 -10.83 -1.76 8.03
C LEU A 178 -12.04 -2.27 8.82
N HIS A 179 -13.12 -2.56 8.10
CA HIS A 179 -14.28 -3.27 8.66
C HIS A 179 -13.83 -4.62 9.25
N PRO A 180 -14.44 -5.13 10.33
CA PRO A 180 -14.02 -6.40 10.96
C PRO A 180 -13.86 -7.56 9.97
N GLU A 181 -14.81 -7.76 9.06
CA GLU A 181 -14.72 -8.79 8.01
C GLU A 181 -13.53 -8.58 7.05
N GLN A 182 -13.18 -7.33 6.74
CA GLN A 182 -12.00 -7.03 5.92
C GLN A 182 -10.70 -7.32 6.69
N ARG A 183 -10.66 -7.05 8.00
CA ARG A 183 -9.50 -7.38 8.84
C ARG A 183 -9.28 -8.87 8.93
N GLU A 184 -10.35 -9.63 9.18
CA GLU A 184 -10.29 -11.10 9.20
C GLU A 184 -9.78 -11.64 7.87
N ALA A 185 -10.37 -11.17 6.77
CA ALA A 185 -10.01 -11.64 5.44
C ALA A 185 -8.60 -11.21 5.02
N TYR A 186 -8.11 -10.03 5.45
CA TYR A 186 -6.71 -9.62 5.30
C TYR A 186 -5.76 -10.53 6.07
N MET A 187 -6.07 -10.83 7.34
CA MET A 187 -5.22 -11.66 8.20
C MET A 187 -5.18 -13.14 7.75
N ALA A 188 -6.18 -13.58 6.98
CA ALA A 188 -6.22 -14.90 6.38
C ALA A 188 -5.30 -15.05 5.14
N LEU A 189 -4.79 -13.94 4.59
CA LEU A 189 -3.93 -13.98 3.41
C LEU A 189 -2.54 -14.58 3.71
N TRP A 190 -1.91 -15.10 2.66
CA TRP A 190 -0.58 -15.69 2.78
C TRP A 190 0.47 -14.64 3.18
N ASN A 191 1.44 -15.02 4.00
CA ASN A 191 2.57 -14.17 4.37
C ASN A 191 3.89 -14.94 4.15
N SER A 192 4.66 -14.51 3.16
CA SER A 192 6.00 -15.04 2.85
C SER A 192 7.13 -14.26 3.52
N HIS A 193 6.84 -13.14 4.18
CA HIS A 193 7.79 -12.21 4.79
C HIS A 193 7.78 -12.33 6.32
N LYS A 194 7.96 -13.57 6.82
CA LYS A 194 7.94 -13.86 8.26
C LYS A 194 9.30 -13.71 8.94
N GLU A 195 10.38 -13.71 8.16
CA GLU A 195 11.76 -13.83 8.67
C GLU A 195 12.72 -12.77 8.11
N ASP A 196 12.20 -11.82 7.34
CA ASP A 196 13.00 -10.72 6.76
C ASP A 196 12.92 -9.42 7.57
N GLY A 197 12.21 -9.47 8.71
CA GLY A 197 12.04 -8.35 9.62
C GLY A 197 10.85 -7.45 9.32
N SER A 198 10.02 -7.80 8.33
CA SER A 198 8.69 -7.23 8.19
C SER A 198 7.82 -7.57 9.40
N GLY A 199 6.97 -6.64 9.82
CA GLY A 199 5.90 -6.97 10.75
C GLY A 199 4.82 -7.83 10.06
N PRO A 200 3.89 -8.43 10.83
CA PRO A 200 2.89 -9.34 10.29
C PRO A 200 1.98 -8.68 9.24
N LEU A 201 1.58 -7.42 9.43
CA LEU A 201 0.69 -6.73 8.49
C LEU A 201 1.43 -6.36 7.22
N LEU A 202 2.61 -5.74 7.34
CA LEU A 202 3.46 -5.39 6.20
C LEU A 202 3.90 -6.63 5.43
N GLY A 203 4.17 -7.74 6.12
CA GLY A 203 4.54 -8.99 5.47
C GLY A 203 3.43 -9.51 4.56
N ILE A 204 2.19 -9.56 5.07
CA ILE A 204 1.00 -9.87 4.24
C ILE A 204 0.87 -8.88 3.09
N PHE A 205 1.05 -7.59 3.35
CA PHE A 205 0.96 -6.56 2.32
C PHE A 205 1.95 -6.80 1.19
N ARG A 206 3.22 -7.04 1.52
CA ARG A 206 4.29 -7.27 0.56
C ARG A 206 4.11 -8.58 -0.23
N THR A 207 3.49 -9.60 0.37
CA THR A 207 3.22 -10.87 -0.30
C THR A 207 2.09 -10.77 -1.33
N ASN A 208 1.01 -10.07 -0.99
CA ASN A 208 -0.23 -10.14 -1.78
C ASN A 208 -0.47 -8.91 -2.64
N ALA A 209 0.28 -7.83 -2.42
CA ALA A 209 0.01 -6.61 -3.14
C ALA A 209 0.66 -6.56 -4.53
N PHE A 210 -0.03 -5.93 -5.47
CA PHE A 210 0.48 -5.68 -6.82
C PHE A 210 0.55 -4.18 -7.12
N HIS A 211 1.46 -3.82 -8.03
CA HIS A 211 1.74 -2.45 -8.40
C HIS A 211 0.60 -1.86 -9.26
N ALA A 212 0.14 -0.66 -8.90
CA ALA A 212 -0.67 0.22 -9.74
C ALA A 212 0.12 1.51 -10.03
N GLY A 213 0.23 1.85 -11.31
CA GLY A 213 1.05 2.94 -11.81
C GLY A 213 0.38 4.30 -11.70
N PHE A 214 0.40 4.88 -10.50
CA PHE A 214 0.12 6.30 -10.28
C PHE A 214 1.43 7.09 -10.39
N TYR A 215 1.38 8.38 -10.74
CA TYR A 215 2.57 9.21 -10.90
C TYR A 215 2.57 10.32 -9.85
N ASP A 216 3.55 10.29 -8.95
CA ASP A 216 3.79 11.38 -8.01
C ASP A 216 4.71 12.40 -8.71
N ASP A 217 4.14 13.49 -9.20
CA ASP A 217 4.83 14.55 -9.93
C ASP A 217 5.49 15.59 -9.01
N GLY A 218 5.56 15.32 -7.70
CA GLY A 218 6.05 16.23 -6.66
C GLY A 218 7.31 17.01 -7.08
N GLU A 219 7.10 18.25 -7.53
CA GLU A 219 8.17 19.19 -7.80
C GLU A 219 8.94 19.44 -6.48
N ASN A 220 10.24 19.18 -6.51
CA ASN A 220 11.26 19.50 -5.49
C ASN A 220 11.77 18.38 -4.55
N PHE A 221 11.60 17.10 -4.87
CA PHE A 221 12.61 16.10 -4.50
C PHE A 221 13.19 15.49 -5.78
N CYS A 222 14.50 15.63 -5.99
CA CYS A 222 15.21 15.21 -7.19
C CYS A 222 15.19 13.70 -7.45
N ILE A 223 14.03 13.10 -7.74
CA ILE A 223 13.86 11.85 -8.48
C ILE A 223 12.44 11.89 -9.10
N PRO A 224 12.24 11.74 -10.41
CA PRO A 224 10.93 11.39 -10.95
C PRO A 224 10.61 9.99 -10.43
N SER A 225 9.90 9.94 -9.31
CA SER A 225 9.57 8.69 -8.65
C SER A 225 8.14 8.33 -9.00
N VAL A 226 7.98 7.22 -9.72
CA VAL A 226 6.69 6.58 -9.93
C VAL A 226 5.96 6.55 -8.58
N GLY A 227 4.75 7.09 -8.54
CA GLY A 227 3.87 7.04 -7.39
C GLY A 227 3.34 5.62 -7.28
N GLU A 228 4.20 4.70 -6.86
CA GLU A 228 3.84 3.31 -6.83
C GLU A 228 2.71 3.11 -5.79
N LEU A 229 1.69 2.30 -6.10
CA LEU A 229 0.66 1.89 -5.16
C LEU A 229 0.59 0.37 -5.14
N LEU A 230 0.46 -0.21 -3.94
CA LEU A 230 0.31 -1.64 -3.75
C LEU A 230 -1.15 -1.95 -3.35
N LEU A 231 -1.81 -2.80 -4.14
CA LEU A 231 -3.22 -3.20 -4.03
C LEU A 231 -3.32 -4.67 -3.56
N ILE A 232 -4.08 -4.96 -2.50
CA ILE A 232 -4.40 -6.34 -2.10
C ILE A 232 -5.82 -6.70 -2.51
N SER A 233 -6.00 -7.82 -3.20
CA SER A 233 -7.30 -8.26 -3.72
C SER A 233 -7.48 -9.79 -3.51
N PHE A 234 -8.70 -10.34 -3.59
CA PHE A 234 -9.04 -11.75 -3.27
C PHE A 234 -9.03 -12.67 -4.49
#